data_AF-A0A438GRH1-F1
#
_entry.id   AF-A0A438GRH1-F1
#
_cell.length_a   1.000
_cell.length_b   1.000
_cell.length_c   1.000
_cell.angle_alpha   90.00
_cell.angle_beta   90.00
_cell.angle_gamma   90.00
#
_symmetry.space_group_name_H-M   'P 1'
#
loop_
_entity.id
_entity.type
_entity.pdbx_description
1 polymer ?
#
loop_
_entity_poly.entity_id
_entity_poly.type
_entity_poly.pdbx_seq_one_letter_code
_entity_poly.pdbx_strand_id
1 'polypeptide(L)' 'MASVEEIRNAQRAKGPATVLAIGTATPDNCLYQSDFADYYFRVTKSEHMTELKKKFNRICEKSMIKKRYIH' A
#
# COMPACT_ATOMS: atom_id res chain seq x y z
N MET A 1 31.01 40.26 9.81
CA MET A 1 29.85 39.38 9.56
C MET A 1 30.00 38.84 8.16
N ALA A 2 30.08 37.52 7.97
CA ALA A 2 29.98 36.96 6.62
C ALA A 2 28.66 37.46 6.00
N SER A 3 28.71 37.89 4.74
CA SER A 3 27.49 38.38 4.09
C SER A 3 26.54 37.18 3.88
N VAL A 4 25.23 37.43 3.97
CA VAL A 4 24.20 36.38 3.88
C VAL A 4 24.34 35.54 2.59
N GLU A 5 24.89 36.12 1.53
CA GLU A 5 25.09 35.50 0.23
C GLU A 5 26.24 34.48 0.21
N GLU A 6 27.34 34.74 0.94
CA GLU A 6 28.47 33.81 1.07
C GLU A 6 28.04 32.53 1.81
N ILE A 7 27.28 32.69 2.90
CA ILE A 7 26.75 31.57 3.69
C ILE A 7 25.82 30.71 2.81
N ARG A 8 24.93 31.34 2.03
CA ARG A 8 23.98 30.63 1.14
C ARG A 8 24.70 29.84 0.03
N ASN A 9 25.75 30.40 -0.55
CA ASN A 9 26.52 29.74 -1.60
C ASN A 9 27.35 28.56 -1.10
N ALA A 10 27.83 28.60 0.15
CA ALA A 10 28.55 27.49 0.77
C ALA A 10 27.62 26.32 1.15
N GLN A 11 26.38 26.61 1.53
CA GLN A 11 25.41 25.61 1.99
C GLN A 11 24.69 24.87 0.85
N ARG A 12 24.58 25.46 -0.35
CA ARG A 12 23.79 24.88 -1.45
C ARG A 12 24.43 23.62 -2.05
N ALA A 13 23.60 22.63 -2.38
CA ALA A 13 24.03 21.50 -3.19
C ALA A 13 24.33 21.94 -4.64
N LYS A 14 25.28 21.26 -5.29
CA LYS A 14 25.70 21.55 -6.67
C LYS A 14 25.00 20.69 -7.72
N GLY A 15 24.51 19.52 -7.33
CA GLY A 15 23.93 18.51 -8.22
C GLY A 15 22.41 18.38 -8.09
N PRO A 16 21.78 17.62 -9.00
CA PRO A 16 20.37 17.27 -8.88
C PRO A 16 20.12 16.41 -7.64
N ALA A 17 18.92 16.46 -7.10
CA ALA A 17 18.50 15.53 -6.06
C ALA A 17 18.44 14.10 -6.62
N THR A 18 18.97 13.13 -5.87
CA THR A 18 18.98 11.72 -6.23
C THR A 18 18.45 10.86 -5.08
N VAL A 19 17.79 9.76 -5.41
CA VAL A 19 17.34 8.79 -4.40
C VAL A 19 18.57 8.05 -3.87
N LEU A 20 18.84 8.20 -2.58
CA LEU A 20 19.96 7.50 -1.91
C LEU A 20 19.54 6.14 -1.33
N ALA A 21 18.28 6.02 -0.87
CA ALA A 21 17.72 4.78 -0.35
C ALA A 21 16.18 4.80 -0.38
N ILE A 22 15.58 3.61 -0.45
CA ILE A 22 14.13 3.38 -0.28
C ILE A 22 13.96 2.19 0.68
N GLY A 23 13.13 2.35 1.70
CA GLY A 23 12.72 1.29 2.61
C GLY A 23 11.19 1.17 2.66
N THR A 24 10.68 -0.05 2.74
CA THR A 24 9.25 -0.35 2.89
C THR A 24 9.03 -1.39 3.98
N ALA A 25 7.86 -1.37 4.62
CA ALA A 25 7.44 -2.36 5.60
C ALA A 25 5.92 -2.62 5.47
N THR A 26 5.49 -3.82 5.86
CA THR A 26 4.09 -4.25 5.86
C THR A 26 3.77 -5.01 7.13
N PRO A 27 2.50 -5.06 7.58
CA PRO A 27 2.09 -5.94 8.68
C PRO A 27 2.39 -7.42 8.38
N ASP A 28 2.50 -8.24 9.42
CA ASP A 28 2.82 -9.67 9.27
C ASP A 28 1.67 -10.48 8.64
N ASN A 29 0.42 -10.09 8.92
CA ASN A 29 -0.74 -10.84 8.47
C ASN A 29 -0.98 -10.66 6.97
N CYS A 30 -0.69 -11.72 6.22
CA CYS A 30 -0.80 -11.80 4.77
C CYS A 30 -2.09 -12.52 4.37
N LEU A 31 -2.95 -11.84 3.61
CA LEU A 31 -4.23 -12.36 3.16
C LEU A 31 -4.27 -12.44 1.63
N TYR A 32 -4.51 -13.65 1.12
CA TYR A 32 -4.58 -13.91 -0.32
C TYR A 32 -5.92 -13.46 -0.90
N GLN A 33 -5.87 -12.87 -2.09
CA GLN A 33 -7.07 -12.35 -2.75
C GLN A 33 -8.05 -13.46 -3.14
N SER A 34 -7.55 -14.68 -3.37
CA SER A 34 -8.37 -15.89 -3.60
C SER A 34 -9.29 -16.20 -2.42
N ASP A 35 -8.82 -15.97 -1.20
CA ASP A 35 -9.51 -16.36 0.03
C ASP A 35 -10.27 -15.17 0.65
N PHE A 36 -10.01 -13.96 0.14
CA PHE A 36 -10.50 -12.73 0.75
C PHE A 36 -12.01 -12.62 0.77
N ALA A 37 -12.69 -13.06 -0.29
CA ALA A 37 -14.14 -12.99 -0.33
C ALA A 37 -14.80 -13.93 0.70
N ASP A 38 -14.28 -15.13 0.86
CA ASP A 38 -14.76 -16.07 1.87
C ASP A 38 -14.47 -15.56 3.27
N TYR A 39 -13.23 -15.10 3.51
CA TYR A 39 -12.84 -14.48 4.77
C TYR A 39 -13.77 -13.30 5.14
N TYR A 40 -13.93 -12.35 4.22
CA TYR A 40 -14.68 -11.11 4.44
C TYR A 40 -16.15 -11.39 4.79
N PHE A 41 -16.85 -12.20 3.99
CA PHE A 41 -18.27 -12.51 4.23
C PHE A 41 -18.49 -13.31 5.51
N ARG A 42 -17.53 -14.15 5.90
CA ARG A 42 -17.58 -14.90 7.16
C ARG A 42 -17.43 -13.97 8.36
N VAL A 43 -16.40 -13.11 8.39
CA VAL A 43 -16.15 -12.22 9.54
C VAL A 43 -17.22 -11.13 9.67
N THR A 44 -17.84 -10.69 8.57
CA THR A 44 -18.95 -9.73 8.58
C THR A 44 -20.33 -10.38 8.74
N LYS A 45 -20.40 -11.69 8.98
CA LYS A 45 -21.67 -12.46 9.14
C LYS A 45 -22.65 -12.28 7.96
N SER A 46 -22.11 -12.07 6.76
CA SER A 46 -22.88 -11.75 5.55
C SER A 46 -23.03 -12.95 4.61
N GLU A 47 -22.69 -14.17 5.04
CA GLU A 47 -22.68 -15.38 4.18
C GLU A 47 -24.03 -15.70 3.52
N HIS A 48 -25.14 -15.29 4.15
CA HIS A 48 -26.49 -15.43 3.60
C HIS A 48 -26.72 -14.57 2.34
N MET A 49 -25.90 -13.53 2.10
CA MET A 49 -25.99 -12.65 0.93
C MET A 49 -25.24 -13.26 -0.27
N THR A 50 -25.70 -14.41 -0.74
CA THR A 50 -25.02 -15.25 -1.73
C THR A 50 -24.77 -14.55 -3.07
N GLU A 51 -25.73 -13.77 -3.58
CA GLU A 51 -25.59 -13.01 -4.82
C GLU A 51 -24.55 -11.88 -4.71
N LEU A 52 -24.52 -11.21 -3.55
CA LEU A 52 -23.50 -10.20 -3.27
C LEU A 52 -22.12 -10.83 -3.18
N LYS A 53 -22.00 -12.01 -2.56
CA LYS A 53 -20.74 -12.78 -2.48
C LYS A 53 -20.24 -13.18 -3.87
N LYS A 54 -21.10 -13.69 -4.75
CA LYS A 54 -20.72 -14.01 -6.16
C LYS A 54 -20.21 -12.77 -6.91
N LYS A 55 -20.88 -11.62 -6.75
CA LYS A 55 -20.44 -10.36 -7.35
C LYS A 55 -19.06 -9.95 -6.80
N PHE A 56 -18.85 -10.12 -5.50
CA PHE A 56 -17.60 -9.79 -4.85
C PHE A 56 -16.44 -10.70 -5.26
N ASN A 57 -16.68 -12.01 -5.44
CA ASN A 57 -15.70 -12.95 -5.98
C ASN A 57 -15.17 -12.49 -7.34
N ARG A 58 -16.08 -12.13 -8.26
CA ARG A 58 -15.71 -11.62 -9.59
C ARG A 58 -14.88 -10.33 -9.52
N ILE A 59 -15.17 -9.45 -8.55
CA ILE A 59 -14.38 -8.24 -8.32
C ILE A 59 -12.98 -8.60 -7.81
N CYS A 60 -12.88 -9.55 -6.86
CA CYS A 60 -11.60 -10.01 -6.32
C CYS A 60 -10.72 -10.64 -7.40
N GLU A 61 -11.29 -11.50 -8.25
CA GLU A 61 -10.60 -12.13 -9.38
C GLU A 61 -10.08 -11.09 -10.39
N LYS A 62 -10.88 -10.06 -10.69
CA LYS A 62 -10.53 -9.01 -11.66
C LYS A 62 -9.68 -7.88 -11.10
N SER A 63 -9.39 -7.89 -9.79
CA SER A 63 -8.65 -6.80 -9.14
C SER A 63 -7.16 -6.78 -9.48
N MET A 64 -6.62 -7.84 -10.10
CA MET A 64 -5.19 -8.03 -10.36
C MET A 64 -4.32 -8.07 -9.10
N ILE A 65 -4.93 -8.20 -7.92
CA ILE A 65 -4.26 -8.32 -6.63
C ILE A 65 -4.06 -9.81 -6.31
N LYS A 66 -2.85 -10.20 -5.92
CA LYS A 66 -2.56 -11.58 -5.45
C LYS A 66 -2.73 -11.74 -3.95
N LYS A 67 -2.21 -10.79 -3.17
CA LYS A 67 -2.23 -10.77 -1.71
C LYS A 67 -2.16 -9.34 -1.18
N ARG A 68 -2.61 -9.13 0.04
CA ARG A 68 -2.51 -7.88 0.79
C ARG A 68 -2.06 -8.17 2.21
N TYR A 69 -1.38 -7.22 2.83
CA TYR A 69 -1.06 -7.26 4.25
C TYR A 69 -2.04 -6.36 5.00
N ILE A 70 -2.69 -6.89 6.03
CA ILE A 70 -3.81 -6.24 6.74
C ILE A 70 -3.53 -6.36 8.25
N HIS A 71 -3.96 -5.38 9.03
CA HIS A 71 -3.90 -5.44 10.50
C HIS A 71 -5.01 -6.32 11.10
#